data_AF-A0A929SCL4-F1
#
_entry.id   AF-A0A929SCL4-F1
#
_cell.length_a   1.000
_cell.length_b   1.000
_cell.length_c   1.000
_cell.angle_alpha   90.00
_cell.angle_beta   90.00
_cell.angle_gamma   90.00
#
_symmetry.space_group_name_H-M   'P 1'
#
loop_
_entity.id
_entity.type
_entity.pdbx_description
1 polymer ?
#
loop_
_entity_poly.entity_id
_entity_poly.type
_entity_poly.pdbx_seq_one_letter_code
_entity_poly.pdbx_strand_id
1 'polypeptide(L)'
;MLKERNVFAEELPVNVVTAKIDEYSRHFHDDIEIIYVISGKISVQNGYYRYELSQGDITIINEKEIHSFEKISENNMVMMVRINLEYFETYYKNLRNSFFMIHDKKSEKAYIQAMREILAAMMMDILKKGYGYEQKVIENAHNLVTCMLANFQMDLGESSDDSDAKSTGKRILTIRLRRIMDYMYENYKTRITLEEIADLEHLSIYYLSHIIKEATGLSFQDLLSFIRVDESELMLLSTEKKIGAISKEVGFSALRYYKKHFEQWFGCEPSEYRQLAKSGQLKKISNAKYTMCNAHEIEDAIKRSTKSVYSDYINAKKHAPIIVALDFGKDITAKGEISFIGDLMHGENLRFIERPYGLFKSLNEQIGGSGMNYIISFTGDENINDIDRVTILLYNIGEDEKRDLIMAEKKEQILDICTKNDDAHEFLIKLKNITGSFEITRYKLSRENIVAAYRELIRASGIAERRRSLLSNWETIPNIERGTVSAVDNLNLRSTMTGISVEMILLDRIK
;
A
#
# COMPACT_ATOMS: atom_id res chain seq x y z
N MET A 1 5.71 23.88 13.92
CA MET A 1 6.58 24.77 13.09
C MET A 1 5.84 25.13 11.81
N LEU A 2 6.10 26.28 11.17
CA LEU A 2 5.40 26.67 9.93
C LEU A 2 5.92 25.88 8.70
N LYS A 3 7.21 25.53 8.65
CA LYS A 3 7.72 24.53 7.68
C LYS A 3 7.69 23.15 8.33
N GLU A 4 7.14 22.17 7.63
CA GLU A 4 7.18 20.78 8.05
C GLU A 4 8.16 19.98 7.18
N ARG A 5 9.01 19.20 7.83
CA ARG A 5 9.94 18.28 7.16
C ARG A 5 9.41 16.86 7.21
N ASN A 6 8.91 16.42 6.06
CA ASN A 6 8.43 15.07 5.88
C ASN A 6 9.60 14.10 5.76
N VAL A 7 9.39 12.88 6.24
CA VAL A 7 10.37 11.80 6.12
C VAL A 7 9.71 10.68 5.34
N PHE A 8 10.35 10.33 4.24
CA PHE A 8 10.00 9.19 3.43
C PHE A 8 10.71 7.96 3.98
N ALA A 9 10.05 6.80 3.95
CA ALA A 9 10.73 5.55 4.25
C ALA A 9 11.80 5.32 3.18
N GLU A 10 12.96 4.75 3.55
CA GLU A 10 14.08 4.54 2.60
C GLU A 10 13.65 3.78 1.34
N GLU A 11 12.63 2.93 1.45
CA GLU A 11 12.13 2.05 0.40
C GLU A 11 11.02 2.67 -0.47
N LEU A 12 10.41 3.80 -0.06
CA LEU A 12 9.22 4.35 -0.72
C LEU A 12 9.36 5.84 -1.04
N PRO A 13 9.13 6.27 -2.30
CA PRO A 13 9.15 7.67 -2.70
C PRO A 13 7.85 8.42 -2.35
N VAL A 14 7.01 7.83 -1.50
CA VAL A 14 5.75 8.40 -1.03
C VAL A 14 5.61 8.18 0.47
N ASN A 15 4.93 9.12 1.14
CA ASN A 15 4.54 8.99 2.53
C ASN A 15 3.01 9.00 2.60
N VAL A 16 2.42 7.94 3.15
CA VAL A 16 0.97 7.79 3.24
C VAL A 16 0.55 7.72 4.71
N VAL A 17 -0.28 8.67 5.11
CA VAL A 17 -0.82 8.77 6.47
C VAL A 17 -2.33 8.78 6.39
N THR A 18 -3.01 7.90 7.13
CA THR A 18 -4.48 7.95 7.27
C THR A 18 -4.86 8.20 8.72
N ALA A 19 -5.59 9.27 8.98
CA ALA A 19 -5.89 9.74 10.32
C ALA A 19 -7.27 10.39 10.45
N LYS A 20 -7.76 10.46 11.69
CA LYS A 20 -8.87 11.31 12.11
C LYS A 20 -8.30 12.66 12.51
N ILE A 21 -8.62 13.71 11.77
CA ILE A 21 -8.14 15.07 11.99
C ILE A 21 -8.96 15.73 13.10
N ASP A 22 -8.27 16.35 14.06
CA ASP A 22 -8.87 17.28 15.03
C ASP A 22 -8.48 18.72 14.64
N GLU A 23 -7.18 19.01 14.64
CA GLU A 23 -6.61 20.28 14.21
C GLU A 23 -5.20 20.04 13.67
N TYR A 24 -4.92 20.49 12.45
CA TYR A 24 -3.57 20.52 11.90
C TYR A 24 -3.24 21.97 11.58
N SER A 25 -2.47 22.61 12.47
CA SER A 25 -2.17 24.03 12.36
C SER A 25 -1.47 24.40 11.05
N ARG A 26 -1.48 25.69 10.71
CA ARG A 26 -0.85 26.24 9.50
C ARG A 26 0.59 25.77 9.35
N HIS A 27 0.88 25.14 8.22
CA HIS A 27 2.20 24.67 7.83
C HIS A 27 2.34 24.65 6.31
N PHE A 28 3.54 24.44 5.79
CA PHE A 28 3.82 24.10 4.40
C PHE A 28 4.98 23.11 4.37
N HIS A 29 5.16 22.43 3.25
CA HIS A 29 6.26 21.49 3.03
C HIS A 29 6.74 21.56 1.59
N ASP A 30 7.91 20.98 1.32
CA ASP A 30 8.54 20.98 0.00
C ASP A 30 7.99 19.87 -0.93
N ASP A 31 7.02 19.09 -0.46
CA ASP A 31 6.38 18.01 -1.22
C ASP A 31 5.06 18.43 -1.86
N ILE A 32 4.57 17.65 -2.84
CA ILE A 32 3.16 17.68 -3.24
C ILE A 32 2.38 16.75 -2.32
N GLU A 33 1.29 17.22 -1.74
CA GLU A 33 0.41 16.43 -0.88
C GLU A 33 -0.99 16.30 -1.50
N ILE A 34 -1.50 15.07 -1.51
CA ILE A 34 -2.85 14.74 -1.93
C ILE A 34 -3.66 14.41 -0.68
N ILE A 35 -4.77 15.11 -0.51
CA ILE A 35 -5.70 14.91 0.60
C ILE A 35 -6.96 14.25 0.06
N TYR A 36 -7.29 13.07 0.59
CA TYR A 36 -8.49 12.32 0.24
C TYR A 36 -9.35 12.08 1.48
N VAL A 37 -10.58 12.60 1.48
CA VAL A 37 -11.54 12.38 2.58
C VAL A 37 -12.29 11.07 2.34
N ILE A 38 -11.88 10.01 3.01
CA ILE A 38 -12.50 8.67 2.90
C ILE A 38 -13.90 8.66 3.54
N SER A 39 -14.05 9.36 4.68
CA SER A 39 -15.33 9.54 5.36
C SER A 39 -15.40 10.86 6.11
N GLY A 40 -16.61 11.35 6.36
CA GLY A 40 -16.84 12.58 7.14
C GLY A 40 -16.51 13.86 6.37
N LYS A 41 -16.10 14.91 7.11
CA LYS A 41 -15.81 16.25 6.57
C LYS A 41 -14.69 16.95 7.33
N ILE A 42 -13.89 17.73 6.60
CA ILE A 42 -12.88 18.64 7.14
C ILE A 42 -12.93 20.01 6.44
N SER A 43 -12.45 21.04 7.13
CA SER A 43 -12.16 22.36 6.59
C SER A 43 -10.68 22.42 6.25
N VAL A 44 -10.37 22.89 5.03
CA VAL A 44 -9.00 23.14 4.58
C VAL A 44 -8.83 24.64 4.42
N GLN A 45 -7.84 25.20 5.09
CA GLN A 45 -7.28 26.48 4.71
C GLN A 45 -6.08 26.18 3.79
N ASN A 46 -6.04 26.71 2.57
CA ASN A 46 -4.87 26.68 1.69
C ASN A 46 -4.60 28.12 1.23
N GLY A 47 -3.50 28.70 1.69
CA GLY A 47 -3.16 30.11 1.59
C GLY A 47 -4.30 30.98 2.11
N TYR A 48 -4.87 31.76 1.20
CA TYR A 48 -5.97 32.68 1.48
C TYR A 48 -7.35 32.00 1.41
N TYR A 49 -7.44 30.74 0.97
CA TYR A 49 -8.73 30.05 0.75
C TYR A 49 -9.09 29.17 1.91
N ARG A 50 -10.33 29.29 2.37
CA ARG A 50 -10.98 28.29 3.23
C ARG A 50 -12.04 27.57 2.45
N TYR A 51 -12.02 26.24 2.48
CA TYR A 51 -13.05 25.44 1.84
C TYR A 51 -13.27 24.11 2.56
N GLU A 52 -14.48 23.58 2.42
CA GLU A 52 -14.83 22.27 2.96
C GLU A 52 -14.48 21.16 1.96
N LEU A 53 -14.10 20.01 2.51
CA LEU A 53 -14.00 18.73 1.81
C LEU A 53 -14.91 17.73 2.52
N SER A 54 -15.76 17.08 1.73
CA SER A 54 -16.65 16.01 2.17
C SER A 54 -16.15 14.65 1.71
N GLN A 55 -16.73 13.59 2.26
CA GLN A 55 -16.48 12.22 1.83
C GLN A 55 -16.46 12.07 0.30
N GLY A 56 -15.37 11.50 -0.22
CA GLY A 56 -15.15 11.30 -1.66
C GLY A 56 -14.33 12.40 -2.32
N ASP A 57 -14.19 13.57 -1.68
CA ASP A 57 -13.45 14.71 -2.22
C ASP A 57 -11.94 14.49 -2.11
N ILE A 58 -11.24 14.93 -3.14
CA ILE A 58 -9.78 15.01 -3.20
C ILE A 58 -9.38 16.48 -3.37
N THR A 59 -8.30 16.89 -2.73
CA THR A 59 -7.58 18.13 -3.08
C THR A 59 -6.09 17.85 -3.20
N ILE A 60 -5.40 18.69 -3.99
CA ILE A 60 -3.94 18.65 -4.15
C ILE A 60 -3.40 19.94 -3.54
N ILE A 61 -2.36 19.80 -2.75
CA ILE A 61 -1.59 20.86 -2.14
C ILE A 61 -0.20 20.82 -2.76
N ASN A 62 0.17 21.91 -3.42
CA ASN A 62 1.44 22.03 -4.14
C ASN A 62 2.59 22.32 -3.18
N GLU A 63 3.81 22.16 -3.69
CA GLU A 63 5.04 22.55 -3.00
C GLU A 63 4.93 23.98 -2.45
N LYS A 64 5.29 24.15 -1.17
CA LYS A 64 5.29 25.43 -0.43
C LYS A 64 3.93 26.13 -0.31
N GLU A 65 2.82 25.48 -0.62
CA GLU A 65 1.50 26.01 -0.28
C GLU A 65 1.26 25.92 1.23
N ILE A 66 0.96 27.06 1.85
CA ILE A 66 0.66 27.12 3.29
C ILE A 66 -0.75 26.64 3.52
N HIS A 67 -0.94 25.63 4.34
CA HIS A 67 -2.25 25.04 4.57
C HIS A 67 -2.46 24.58 6.02
N SER A 68 -3.73 24.40 6.39
CA SER A 68 -4.15 23.87 7.69
C SER A 68 -5.45 23.08 7.55
N PHE A 69 -5.67 22.14 8.46
CA PHE A 69 -6.87 21.32 8.52
C PHE A 69 -7.60 21.54 9.84
N GLU A 70 -8.92 21.73 9.78
CA GLU A 70 -9.79 21.83 10.95
C GLU A 70 -10.91 20.78 10.83
N LYS A 71 -11.20 20.07 11.92
CA LYS A 71 -12.30 19.11 11.95
C LYS A 71 -13.65 19.79 11.75
N ILE A 72 -14.49 19.20 10.89
CA ILE A 72 -15.92 19.54 10.79
C ILE A 72 -16.79 18.42 11.37
N SER A 73 -16.49 17.15 11.06
CA SER A 73 -17.23 16.00 11.59
C SER A 73 -16.39 15.11 12.51
N GLU A 74 -17.03 14.53 13.53
CA GLU A 74 -16.40 13.60 14.49
C GLU A 74 -15.84 12.33 13.84
N ASN A 75 -16.51 11.85 12.80
CA ASN A 75 -16.18 10.60 12.10
C ASN A 75 -15.30 10.82 10.85
N ASN A 76 -14.54 11.92 10.79
CA ASN A 76 -13.68 12.18 9.65
C ASN A 76 -12.54 11.15 9.58
N MET A 77 -12.24 10.70 8.36
CA MET A 77 -11.09 9.86 8.05
C MET A 77 -10.45 10.40 6.78
N VAL A 78 -9.20 10.84 6.90
CA VAL A 78 -8.47 11.56 5.86
C VAL A 78 -7.19 10.81 5.56
N MET A 79 -7.00 10.49 4.29
CA MET A 79 -5.74 9.97 3.75
C MET A 79 -4.94 11.15 3.19
N MET A 80 -3.70 11.25 3.62
CA MET A 80 -2.71 12.24 3.21
C MET A 80 -1.58 11.50 2.52
N VAL A 81 -1.42 11.72 1.22
CA VAL A 81 -0.36 11.10 0.39
C VAL A 81 0.61 12.17 -0.05
N ARG A 82 1.84 12.12 0.45
CA ARG A 82 2.91 13.05 0.11
C ARG A 82 3.83 12.40 -0.92
N ILE A 83 4.23 13.15 -1.93
CA ILE A 83 5.05 12.70 -3.04
C ILE A 83 6.44 13.34 -2.91
N ASN A 84 7.48 12.51 -2.87
CA ASN A 84 8.86 12.99 -2.85
C ASN A 84 9.24 13.58 -4.21
N LEU A 85 9.25 14.91 -4.30
CA LEU A 85 9.57 15.61 -5.54
C LEU A 85 10.97 15.29 -6.07
N GLU A 86 11.97 15.17 -5.20
CA GLU A 86 13.35 14.87 -5.62
C GLU A 86 13.45 13.53 -6.35
N TYR A 87 12.72 12.51 -5.87
CA TYR A 87 12.64 11.23 -6.54
C TYR A 87 11.96 11.35 -7.91
N PHE A 88 10.77 11.97 -7.96
CA PHE A 88 9.95 11.98 -9.17
C PHE A 88 10.44 12.95 -10.25
N GLU A 89 11.19 13.99 -9.90
CA GLU A 89 11.84 14.90 -10.86
C GLU A 89 12.82 14.19 -11.79
N THR A 90 13.41 13.06 -11.35
CA THR A 90 14.30 12.25 -12.19
C THR A 90 13.56 11.60 -13.38
N TYR A 91 12.24 11.42 -13.26
CA TYR A 91 11.36 10.83 -14.29
C TYR A 91 10.50 11.89 -15.01
N TYR A 92 10.08 12.93 -14.28
CA TYR A 92 9.14 13.96 -14.76
C TYR A 92 9.78 15.35 -14.66
N LYS A 93 10.55 15.73 -15.68
CA LYS A 93 11.39 16.96 -15.69
C LYS A 93 10.67 18.26 -15.34
N ASN A 94 9.37 18.37 -15.64
CA ASN A 94 8.58 19.58 -15.40
C ASN A 94 7.72 19.52 -14.14
N LEU A 95 7.81 18.45 -13.34
CA LEU A 95 6.92 18.23 -12.19
C LEU A 95 6.95 19.39 -11.20
N ARG A 96 8.14 19.90 -10.86
CA ARG A 96 8.31 21.03 -9.93
C ARG A 96 7.70 22.34 -10.43
N ASN A 97 7.75 22.53 -11.74
CA ASN A 97 7.25 23.72 -12.42
C ASN A 97 5.74 23.63 -12.70
N SER A 98 5.16 22.44 -12.58
CA SER A 98 3.72 22.25 -12.68
C SER A 98 3.00 22.83 -11.46
N PHE A 99 1.79 23.31 -11.68
CA PHE A 99 0.86 23.70 -10.62
C PHE A 99 -0.42 22.90 -10.79
N PHE A 100 -0.81 22.16 -9.77
CA PHE A 100 -1.93 21.24 -9.82
C PHE A 100 -3.14 21.83 -9.09
N MET A 101 -4.31 21.74 -9.72
CA MET A 101 -5.57 22.20 -9.12
C MET A 101 -6.73 21.30 -9.52
N ILE A 102 -7.59 21.01 -8.53
CA ILE A 102 -8.88 20.33 -8.78
C ILE A 102 -9.97 21.41 -8.87
N HIS A 103 -10.40 21.71 -10.10
CA HIS A 103 -11.37 22.75 -10.40
C HIS A 103 -12.81 22.40 -10.02
N ASP A 104 -13.14 21.10 -9.97
CA ASP A 104 -14.50 20.63 -9.82
C ASP A 104 -14.54 19.54 -8.75
N LYS A 105 -15.05 19.90 -7.57
CA LYS A 105 -15.12 18.99 -6.41
C LYS A 105 -16.19 17.91 -6.58
N LYS A 106 -17.06 18.01 -7.59
CA LYS A 106 -18.13 17.02 -7.78
C LYS A 106 -17.57 15.71 -8.34
N SER A 107 -17.94 14.63 -7.65
CA SER A 107 -17.32 13.31 -7.63
C SER A 107 -17.47 12.44 -8.88
N GLU A 108 -18.00 12.94 -10.00
CA GLU A 108 -18.45 12.07 -11.10
C GLU A 108 -17.53 12.03 -12.33
N LYS A 109 -16.43 12.79 -12.34
CA LYS A 109 -15.48 12.73 -13.47
C LYS A 109 -14.59 11.49 -13.38
N ALA A 110 -14.44 10.80 -14.52
CA ALA A 110 -13.70 9.54 -14.61
C ALA A 110 -12.26 9.64 -14.09
N TYR A 111 -11.57 10.76 -14.34
CA TYR A 111 -10.19 10.96 -13.87
C TYR A 111 -10.09 11.16 -12.35
N ILE A 112 -11.09 11.77 -11.70
CA ILE A 112 -11.13 11.88 -10.23
C ILE A 112 -11.42 10.51 -9.62
N GLN A 113 -12.29 9.73 -10.26
CA GLN A 113 -12.51 8.35 -9.88
C GLN A 113 -11.21 7.56 -9.98
N ALA A 114 -10.52 7.55 -11.13
CA ALA A 114 -9.24 6.88 -11.31
C ALA A 114 -8.21 7.28 -10.24
N MET A 115 -8.14 8.56 -9.86
CA MET A 115 -7.28 9.02 -8.77
C MET A 115 -7.65 8.39 -7.41
N ARG A 116 -8.94 8.31 -7.06
CA ARG A 116 -9.40 7.57 -5.86
C ARG A 116 -8.98 6.11 -5.91
N GLU A 117 -9.04 5.50 -7.09
CA GLU A 117 -8.70 4.10 -7.29
C GLU A 117 -7.21 3.82 -7.05
N ILE A 118 -6.35 4.68 -7.59
CA ILE A 118 -4.89 4.63 -7.37
C ILE A 118 -4.57 4.81 -5.88
N LEU A 119 -5.17 5.80 -5.21
CA LEU A 119 -4.95 6.07 -3.78
C LEU A 119 -5.41 4.89 -2.92
N ALA A 120 -6.57 4.30 -3.23
CA ALA A 120 -7.10 3.13 -2.54
C ALA A 120 -6.19 1.90 -2.73
N ALA A 121 -5.75 1.62 -3.96
CA ALA A 121 -4.85 0.50 -4.25
C ALA A 121 -3.52 0.64 -3.50
N MET A 122 -2.90 1.82 -3.58
CA MET A 122 -1.66 2.12 -2.85
C MET A 122 -1.81 1.89 -1.34
N MET A 123 -2.91 2.37 -0.76
CA MET A 123 -3.15 2.18 0.67
C MET A 123 -3.37 0.70 1.02
N MET A 124 -4.08 -0.06 0.19
CA MET A 124 -4.26 -1.49 0.40
C MET A 124 -2.94 -2.25 0.34
N ASP A 125 -2.06 -1.94 -0.62
CA ASP A 125 -0.73 -2.54 -0.72
C ASP A 125 0.12 -2.23 0.52
N ILE A 126 0.10 -0.99 1.01
CA ILE A 126 0.80 -0.57 2.23
C ILE A 126 0.28 -1.30 3.47
N LEU A 127 -1.05 -1.47 3.58
CA LEU A 127 -1.68 -2.15 4.72
C LEU A 127 -1.40 -3.66 4.74
N LYS A 128 -1.43 -4.30 3.57
CA LYS A 128 -1.25 -5.75 3.46
C LYS A 128 0.22 -6.17 3.46
N LYS A 129 1.11 -5.32 2.94
CA LYS A 129 2.54 -5.62 2.77
C LYS A 129 2.81 -6.97 2.09
N GLY A 130 2.00 -7.31 1.09
CA GLY A 130 2.15 -8.56 0.34
C GLY A 130 3.39 -8.55 -0.56
N TYR A 131 3.64 -9.65 -1.28
CA TYR A 131 4.78 -9.73 -2.19
C TYR A 131 4.79 -8.57 -3.20
N GLY A 132 5.97 -7.94 -3.30
CA GLY A 132 6.22 -6.81 -4.19
C GLY A 132 5.44 -5.54 -3.84
N TYR A 133 4.94 -5.38 -2.60
CA TYR A 133 4.13 -4.20 -2.24
C TYR A 133 4.88 -2.89 -2.48
N GLU A 134 6.19 -2.83 -2.22
CA GLU A 134 7.01 -1.65 -2.51
C GLU A 134 6.96 -1.27 -3.99
N GLN A 135 7.16 -2.25 -4.88
CA GLN A 135 7.13 -2.04 -6.32
C GLN A 135 5.73 -1.62 -6.79
N LYS A 136 4.67 -2.23 -6.24
CA LYS A 136 3.27 -1.84 -6.54
C LYS A 136 2.94 -0.43 -6.05
N VAL A 137 3.44 -0.05 -4.87
CA VAL A 137 3.28 1.30 -4.33
C VAL A 137 4.02 2.33 -5.19
N ILE A 138 5.26 2.02 -5.60
CA ILE A 138 6.05 2.85 -6.52
C ILE A 138 5.33 3.00 -7.87
N GLU A 139 4.84 1.90 -8.45
CA GLU A 139 4.07 1.92 -9.70
C GLU A 139 2.81 2.78 -9.56
N ASN A 140 2.04 2.59 -8.51
CA ASN A 140 0.85 3.39 -8.23
C ASN A 140 1.20 4.87 -8.00
N ALA A 141 2.35 5.18 -7.42
CA ALA A 141 2.81 6.55 -7.27
C ALA A 141 3.17 7.19 -8.62
N HIS A 142 3.80 6.45 -9.54
CA HIS A 142 3.98 6.91 -10.93
C HIS A 142 2.64 7.12 -11.65
N ASN A 143 1.68 6.21 -11.47
CA ASN A 143 0.33 6.36 -12.02
C ASN A 143 -0.37 7.60 -11.45
N LEU A 144 -0.19 7.88 -10.16
CA LEU A 144 -0.71 9.07 -9.50
C LEU A 144 -0.12 10.35 -10.10
N VAL A 145 1.21 10.43 -10.23
CA VAL A 145 1.90 11.59 -10.83
C VAL A 145 1.47 11.79 -12.28
N THR A 146 1.37 10.71 -13.06
CA THR A 146 0.93 10.77 -14.46
C THR A 146 -0.53 11.24 -14.56
N CYS A 147 -1.40 10.75 -13.68
CA CYS A 147 -2.79 11.21 -13.58
C CYS A 147 -2.87 12.72 -13.28
N MET A 148 -1.99 13.23 -12.41
CA MET A 148 -1.88 14.65 -12.12
C MET A 148 -1.44 15.49 -13.30
N LEU A 149 -0.36 15.09 -13.98
CA LEU A 149 0.13 15.80 -15.17
C LEU A 149 -0.91 15.83 -16.28
N ALA A 150 -1.65 14.74 -16.49
CA ALA A 150 -2.64 14.65 -17.56
C ALA A 150 -3.94 15.42 -17.28
N ASN A 151 -4.38 15.51 -16.02
CA ASN A 151 -5.76 15.94 -15.72
C ASN A 151 -5.88 17.13 -14.77
N PHE A 152 -4.83 17.43 -14.01
CA PHE A 152 -4.88 18.44 -12.94
C PHE A 152 -3.85 19.57 -13.14
N GLN A 153 -2.96 19.45 -14.13
CA GLN A 153 -2.00 20.50 -14.45
C GLN A 153 -2.74 21.73 -14.98
N MET A 154 -2.48 22.88 -14.33
CA MET A 154 -2.92 24.16 -14.85
C MET A 154 -1.97 24.61 -15.95
N ASP A 155 -2.53 24.93 -17.12
CA ASP A 155 -1.80 25.70 -18.12
C ASP A 155 -1.72 27.17 -17.63
N LEU A 156 -0.48 27.68 -17.57
CA LEU A 156 -0.19 29.06 -17.20
C LEU A 156 -0.12 29.96 -18.46
N GLY A 157 -0.24 29.37 -19.65
CA GLY A 157 -0.36 30.06 -20.93
C GLY A 157 -1.74 30.70 -21.12
N GLU A 158 -1.77 31.86 -21.77
CA GLU A 158 -2.98 32.64 -21.99
C GLU A 158 -4.09 31.84 -22.69
N SER A 159 -5.32 32.07 -22.21
CA SER A 159 -6.63 31.64 -22.74
C SER A 159 -7.16 30.26 -22.29
N SER A 160 -8.22 30.31 -21.47
CA SER A 160 -9.47 29.57 -21.74
C SER A 160 -10.58 30.03 -20.79
N ASP A 161 -11.62 30.57 -21.41
CA ASP A 161 -13.00 30.80 -20.96
C ASP A 161 -13.29 31.41 -19.57
N ASP A 162 -13.87 32.61 -19.67
CA ASP A 162 -14.26 33.57 -18.65
C ASP A 162 -15.50 33.16 -17.83
N SER A 163 -15.69 31.86 -17.57
CA SER A 163 -16.91 31.40 -16.89
C SER A 163 -16.85 31.52 -15.36
N ASP A 164 -15.70 31.88 -14.77
CA ASP A 164 -15.59 32.04 -13.32
C ASP A 164 -14.46 32.99 -12.88
N ALA A 165 -14.62 34.29 -13.15
CA ALA A 165 -13.67 35.37 -12.81
C ALA A 165 -13.21 35.37 -11.33
N LYS A 166 -14.04 34.87 -10.41
CA LYS A 166 -13.68 34.69 -8.99
C LYS A 166 -12.70 33.56 -8.75
N SER A 167 -12.71 32.49 -9.55
CA SER A 167 -11.71 31.42 -9.44
C SER A 167 -10.37 31.86 -10.03
N THR A 168 -10.38 32.62 -11.12
CA THR A 168 -9.18 33.14 -11.80
C THR A 168 -8.39 34.13 -10.94
N GLY A 169 -9.07 35.10 -10.30
CA GLY A 169 -8.40 36.04 -9.39
C GLY A 169 -7.75 35.37 -8.17
N LYS A 170 -8.36 34.30 -7.66
CA LYS A 170 -7.82 33.47 -6.58
C LYS A 170 -6.58 32.70 -7.05
N ARG A 171 -6.64 32.05 -8.21
CA ARG A 171 -5.50 31.31 -8.79
C ARG A 171 -4.24 32.19 -8.93
N ILE A 172 -4.41 33.40 -9.44
CA ILE A 172 -3.30 34.37 -9.61
C ILE A 172 -2.66 34.69 -8.25
N LEU A 173 -3.48 34.86 -7.20
CA LEU A 173 -2.97 35.20 -5.87
C LEU A 173 -2.15 34.06 -5.25
N THR A 174 -2.53 32.81 -5.45
CA THR A 174 -1.77 31.65 -4.95
C THR A 174 -0.39 31.55 -5.60
N ILE A 175 -0.33 31.70 -6.93
CA ILE A 175 0.92 31.66 -7.67
C ILE A 175 1.81 32.85 -7.28
N ARG A 176 1.21 34.03 -7.06
CA ARG A 176 1.92 35.20 -6.50
C ARG A 176 2.53 34.88 -5.13
N LEU A 177 1.75 34.31 -4.23
CA LEU A 177 2.25 33.94 -2.89
C LEU A 177 3.42 32.94 -2.97
N ARG A 178 3.36 31.96 -3.88
CA ARG A 178 4.49 31.04 -4.12
C ARG A 178 5.75 31.81 -4.55
N ARG A 179 5.65 32.68 -5.55
CA ARG A 179 6.78 33.52 -6.00
C ARG A 179 7.34 34.41 -4.89
N ILE A 180 6.46 35.02 -4.09
CA ILE A 180 6.87 35.82 -2.93
C ILE A 180 7.65 34.96 -1.93
N MET A 181 7.15 33.76 -1.61
CA MET A 181 7.83 32.83 -0.72
C MET A 181 9.20 32.40 -1.28
N ASP A 182 9.26 32.02 -2.57
CA ASP A 182 10.51 31.65 -3.23
C ASP A 182 11.54 32.78 -3.18
N TYR A 183 11.14 34.00 -3.54
CA TYR A 183 12.00 35.18 -3.45
C TYR A 183 12.53 35.39 -2.02
N MET A 184 11.67 35.25 -1.00
CA MET A 184 12.09 35.39 0.39
C MET A 184 13.07 34.28 0.83
N TYR A 185 12.88 33.03 0.39
CA TYR A 185 13.81 31.92 0.66
C TYR A 185 15.12 32.02 -0.12
N GLU A 186 15.13 32.63 -1.30
CA GLU A 186 16.37 32.81 -2.07
C GLU A 186 17.21 33.97 -1.51
N ASN A 187 16.54 35.00 -0.95
CA ASN A 187 17.19 36.25 -0.58
C ASN A 187 17.24 36.51 0.94
N TYR A 188 16.84 35.56 1.81
CA TYR A 188 16.67 35.83 3.25
C TYR A 188 17.92 36.39 3.96
N LYS A 189 19.12 36.06 3.45
CA LYS A 189 20.41 36.48 4.02
C LYS A 189 20.63 37.99 3.91
N THR A 190 20.05 38.64 2.91
CA THR A 190 20.18 40.08 2.69
C THR A 190 19.03 40.85 3.35
N ARG A 191 19.14 42.18 3.35
CA ARG A 191 18.03 43.04 3.74
C ARG A 191 16.98 42.98 2.62
N ILE A 192 15.81 42.44 2.94
CA ILE A 192 14.63 42.48 2.07
C ILE A 192 13.63 43.44 2.71
N THR A 193 12.99 44.28 1.90
CA THR A 193 11.91 45.16 2.34
C THR A 193 10.56 44.75 1.75
N LEU A 194 9.47 45.15 2.40
CA LEU A 194 8.13 44.86 1.91
C LEU A 194 7.86 45.66 0.62
N GLU A 195 8.42 46.87 0.56
CA GLU A 195 8.42 47.77 -0.58
C GLU A 195 9.02 47.10 -1.83
N GLU A 196 10.20 46.50 -1.71
CA GLU A 196 10.87 45.79 -2.82
C GLU A 196 9.97 44.69 -3.42
N ILE A 197 9.36 43.86 -2.57
CA ILE A 197 8.49 42.77 -3.04
C ILE A 197 7.19 43.33 -3.64
N ALA A 198 6.66 44.41 -3.08
CA ALA A 198 5.45 45.06 -3.60
C ALA A 198 5.70 45.60 -5.02
N ASP A 199 6.86 46.21 -5.25
CA ASP A 199 7.27 46.69 -6.57
C ASP A 199 7.46 45.54 -7.57
N LEU A 200 8.11 44.44 -7.14
CA LEU A 200 8.33 43.24 -7.97
C LEU A 200 7.02 42.56 -8.42
N GLU A 201 6.02 42.50 -7.53
CA GLU A 201 4.72 41.87 -7.83
C GLU A 201 3.66 42.86 -8.33
N HIS A 202 4.03 44.13 -8.53
CA HIS A 202 3.15 45.22 -8.95
C HIS A 202 1.92 45.39 -8.04
N LEU A 203 2.14 45.35 -6.72
CA LEU A 203 1.12 45.50 -5.69
C LEU A 203 1.36 46.74 -4.84
N SER A 204 0.32 47.23 -4.16
CA SER A 204 0.52 48.19 -3.09
C SER A 204 1.09 47.49 -1.85
N ILE A 205 1.95 48.18 -1.10
CA ILE A 205 2.54 47.70 0.16
C ILE A 205 1.46 47.24 1.14
N TYR A 206 0.36 48.01 1.25
CA TYR A 206 -0.77 47.67 2.12
C TYR A 206 -1.43 46.35 1.72
N TYR A 207 -1.69 46.17 0.42
CA TYR A 207 -2.29 44.94 -0.08
C TYR A 207 -1.36 43.74 0.11
N LEU A 208 -0.06 43.89 -0.19
CA LEU A 208 0.94 42.84 0.03
C LEU A 208 1.02 42.44 1.52
N SER A 209 1.04 43.40 2.43
CA SER A 209 1.03 43.13 3.88
C SER A 209 -0.21 42.33 4.29
N HIS A 210 -1.38 42.68 3.74
CA HIS A 210 -2.64 42.00 4.06
C HIS A 210 -2.63 40.56 3.58
N ILE A 211 -2.25 40.31 2.33
CA ILE A 211 -2.25 38.96 1.75
C ILE A 211 -1.22 38.04 2.44
N ILE A 212 -0.05 38.56 2.81
CA ILE A 212 0.96 37.79 3.57
C ILE A 212 0.39 37.42 4.95
N LYS A 213 -0.20 38.40 5.66
CA LYS A 213 -0.71 38.17 7.02
C LYS A 213 -1.84 37.16 7.04
N GLU A 214 -2.73 37.21 6.06
CA GLU A 214 -3.85 36.30 6.00
C GLU A 214 -3.45 34.89 5.56
N ALA A 215 -2.57 34.77 4.56
CA ALA A 215 -2.12 33.47 4.07
C ALA A 215 -1.23 32.76 5.09
N THR A 216 -0.29 33.47 5.72
CA THR A 216 0.73 32.87 6.60
C THR A 216 0.35 32.93 8.08
N GLY A 217 -0.56 33.82 8.46
CA GLY A 217 -0.79 34.21 9.86
C GLY A 217 0.29 35.11 10.46
N LEU A 218 1.37 35.43 9.72
CA LEU A 218 2.54 36.18 10.18
C LEU A 218 2.63 37.55 9.52
N SER A 219 3.19 38.54 10.24
CA SER A 219 3.60 39.77 9.56
C SER A 219 4.75 39.48 8.61
N PHE A 220 5.02 40.35 7.62
CA PHE A 220 6.20 40.20 6.75
C PHE A 220 7.51 40.04 7.54
N GLN A 221 7.68 40.81 8.62
CA GLN A 221 8.87 40.76 9.47
C GLN A 221 8.98 39.44 10.24
N ASP A 222 7.87 38.94 10.76
CA ASP A 222 7.83 37.65 11.45
C ASP A 222 8.06 36.49 10.46
N LEU A 223 7.51 36.57 9.25
CA LEU A 223 7.71 35.59 8.19
C LEU A 223 9.18 35.54 7.76
N LEU A 224 9.79 36.70 7.48
CA LEU A 224 11.22 36.74 7.14
C LEU A 224 12.09 36.21 8.29
N SER A 225 11.76 36.56 9.54
CA SER A 225 12.47 36.05 10.71
C SER A 225 12.31 34.54 10.87
N PHE A 226 11.12 34.00 10.57
CA PHE A 226 10.85 32.57 10.55
C PHE A 226 11.74 31.86 9.53
N ILE A 227 11.77 32.33 8.27
CA ILE A 227 12.59 31.76 7.20
C ILE A 227 14.06 31.72 7.61
N ARG A 228 14.60 32.81 8.15
CA ARG A 228 16.00 32.88 8.61
C ARG A 228 16.30 31.89 9.73
N VAL A 229 15.36 31.69 10.64
CA VAL A 229 15.49 30.74 11.75
C VAL A 229 15.42 29.30 11.25
N ASP A 230 14.48 28.98 10.37
CA ASP A 230 14.33 27.66 9.74
C ASP A 230 15.61 27.27 8.98
N GLU A 231 16.12 28.18 8.14
CA GLU A 231 17.36 28.00 7.39
C GLU A 231 18.61 27.87 8.30
N SER A 232 18.56 28.46 9.50
CA SER A 232 19.66 28.34 10.46
C SER A 232 19.80 26.94 11.05
N GLU A 233 18.71 26.15 11.06
CA GLU A 233 18.70 24.82 11.67
C GLU A 233 19.72 23.90 11.02
N LEU A 234 19.76 23.86 9.67
CA LEU A 234 20.72 23.01 8.97
C LEU A 234 22.15 23.36 9.36
N MET A 235 22.50 24.66 9.40
CA MET A 235 23.82 25.11 9.82
C MET A 235 24.10 24.79 11.30
N LEU A 236 23.06 24.88 12.14
CA LEU A 236 23.14 24.61 13.57
C LEU A 236 23.46 23.14 13.86
N LEU A 237 22.90 22.22 13.06
CA LEU A 237 23.04 20.77 13.21
C LEU A 237 24.22 20.18 12.45
N SER A 238 24.55 20.72 11.27
CA SER A 238 25.62 20.20 10.40
C SER A 238 26.99 20.81 10.68
N THR A 239 27.08 21.88 11.49
CA THR A 239 28.34 22.59 11.74
C THR A 239 28.59 22.91 13.22
N GLU A 240 29.85 23.13 13.57
CA GLU A 240 30.26 23.62 14.90
C GLU A 240 30.37 25.15 14.97
N LYS A 241 29.80 25.89 14.00
CA LYS A 241 29.83 27.36 14.00
C LYS A 241 29.23 27.91 15.30
N LYS A 242 29.81 29.00 15.82
CA LYS A 242 29.26 29.71 16.99
C LYS A 242 27.88 30.26 16.65
N ILE A 243 26.94 30.23 17.59
CA ILE A 243 25.56 30.71 17.39
C ILE A 243 25.50 32.15 16.86
N GLY A 244 26.39 33.03 17.34
CA GLY A 244 26.51 34.40 16.83
C GLY A 244 26.93 34.50 15.36
N ALA A 245 27.78 33.58 14.89
CA ALA A 245 28.17 33.52 13.48
C ALA A 245 27.01 33.05 12.60
N ILE A 246 26.29 32.00 13.03
CA ILE A 246 25.09 31.50 12.34
C ILE A 246 24.05 32.61 12.24
N SER A 247 23.74 33.28 13.35
CA SER A 247 22.80 34.40 13.39
C SER A 247 23.11 35.48 12.36
N LYS A 248 24.39 35.86 12.21
CA LYS A 248 24.82 36.85 11.22
C LYS A 248 24.70 36.32 9.79
N GLU A 249 25.09 35.07 9.57
CA GLU A 249 25.08 34.42 8.25
C GLU A 249 23.69 34.23 7.68
N VAL A 250 22.69 33.96 8.53
CA VAL A 250 21.28 33.89 8.12
C VAL A 250 20.60 35.26 8.08
N GLY A 251 21.32 36.37 8.28
CA GLY A 251 20.81 37.72 8.03
C GLY A 251 20.15 38.44 9.21
N PHE A 252 20.30 37.97 10.46
CA PHE A 252 19.86 38.75 11.62
C PHE A 252 20.82 39.90 11.94
N SER A 253 20.27 41.08 12.23
CA SER A 253 21.04 42.26 12.62
C SER A 253 21.66 42.14 14.02
N ALA A 254 21.06 41.35 14.91
CA ALA A 254 21.62 41.07 16.23
C ALA A 254 21.20 39.68 16.76
N LEU A 255 22.12 39.05 17.50
CA LEU A 255 21.95 37.71 18.09
C LEU A 255 20.71 37.59 18.99
N ARG A 256 20.35 38.67 19.71
CA ARG A 256 19.17 38.70 20.56
C ARG A 256 17.87 38.40 19.80
N TYR A 257 17.72 38.95 18.59
CA TYR A 257 16.53 38.73 17.77
C TYR A 257 16.48 37.30 17.27
N TYR A 258 17.62 36.76 16.80
CA TYR A 258 17.73 35.37 16.39
C TYR A 258 17.30 34.41 17.50
N LYS A 259 17.87 34.54 18.71
CA LYS A 259 17.55 33.68 19.85
C LYS A 259 16.06 33.71 20.21
N LYS A 260 15.48 34.92 20.35
CA LYS A 260 14.06 35.12 20.63
C LYS A 260 13.18 34.38 19.63
N HIS A 261 13.47 34.54 18.35
CA HIS A 261 12.69 33.95 17.27
C HIS A 261 12.91 32.44 17.16
N PHE A 262 14.14 31.96 17.36
CA PHE A 262 14.43 30.53 17.41
C PHE A 262 13.65 29.85 18.53
N GLU A 263 13.72 30.38 19.76
CA GLU A 263 12.97 29.87 20.90
C GLU A 263 11.45 29.89 20.68
N GLN A 264 10.93 30.95 20.04
CA GLN A 264 9.51 31.05 19.69
C GLN A 264 9.03 29.88 18.80
N TRP A 265 9.83 29.44 17.83
CA TRP A 265 9.40 28.44 16.84
C TRP A 265 9.90 27.02 17.10
N PHE A 266 11.03 26.88 17.80
CA PHE A 266 11.65 25.60 18.16
C PHE A 266 11.46 25.25 19.65
N GLY A 267 10.81 26.11 20.43
CA GLY A 267 10.48 25.87 21.84
C GLY A 267 11.67 25.85 22.81
N CYS A 268 12.89 26.08 22.32
CA CYS A 268 14.12 26.09 23.10
C CYS A 268 15.19 26.97 22.44
N GLU A 269 16.26 27.30 23.17
CA GLU A 269 17.36 28.10 22.65
C GLU A 269 18.22 27.33 21.62
N PRO A 270 18.81 27.98 20.60
CA PRO A 270 19.62 27.30 19.57
C PRO A 270 20.74 26.41 20.11
N SER A 271 21.40 26.82 21.21
CA SER A 271 22.45 26.02 21.84
C SER A 271 21.93 24.74 22.47
N GLU A 272 20.74 24.82 23.08
CA GLU A 272 20.06 23.66 23.68
C GLU A 272 19.57 22.71 22.57
N TYR A 273 18.98 23.27 21.51
CA TYR A 273 18.55 22.49 20.34
C TYR A 273 19.70 21.67 19.73
N ARG A 274 20.87 22.27 19.54
CA ARG A 274 22.08 21.56 19.06
C ARG A 274 22.47 20.41 20.01
N GLN A 275 22.37 20.62 21.31
CA GLN A 275 22.73 19.60 22.30
C GLN A 275 21.73 18.43 22.29
N LEU A 276 20.43 18.74 22.23
CA LEU A 276 19.35 17.74 22.11
C LEU A 276 19.48 16.91 20.84
N ALA A 277 19.93 17.52 19.74
CA ALA A 277 20.19 16.82 18.49
C ALA A 277 21.33 15.81 18.64
N LYS A 278 22.46 16.25 19.23
CA LYS A 278 23.63 15.40 19.47
C LYS A 278 23.36 14.25 20.43
N SER A 279 22.45 14.43 21.39
CA SER A 279 22.05 13.39 22.33
C SER A 279 20.93 12.48 21.81
N GLY A 280 20.40 12.71 20.60
CA GLY A 280 19.29 11.95 20.02
C GLY A 280 17.94 12.17 20.74
N GLN A 281 17.82 13.22 21.55
CA GLN A 281 16.63 13.52 22.36
C GLN A 281 15.71 14.56 21.72
N LEU A 282 16.01 14.95 20.49
CA LEU A 282 15.27 15.98 19.78
C LEU A 282 13.87 15.47 19.42
N LYS A 283 12.84 16.06 20.04
CA LYS A 283 11.44 15.75 19.73
C LYS A 283 11.01 16.55 18.51
N LYS A 284 10.43 15.89 17.49
CA LYS A 284 9.78 16.57 16.37
C LYS A 284 8.62 17.43 16.91
N ILE A 285 8.70 18.74 16.71
CA ILE A 285 7.64 19.68 17.06
C ILE A 285 6.64 19.71 15.90
N SER A 286 5.71 18.77 15.89
CA SER A 286 4.50 18.87 15.07
C SER A 286 3.37 19.45 15.93
N ASN A 287 2.69 20.46 15.40
CA ASN A 287 1.47 21.01 16.01
C ASN A 287 0.22 20.25 15.54
N ALA A 288 0.39 19.14 14.81
CA ALA A 288 -0.70 18.36 14.29
C ALA A 288 -1.37 17.55 15.40
N LYS A 289 -2.66 17.78 15.58
CA LYS A 289 -3.58 17.02 16.44
C LYS A 289 -4.44 16.15 15.53
N TYR A 290 -4.01 14.90 15.38
CA TYR A 290 -4.79 13.86 14.70
C TYR A 290 -4.54 12.53 15.37
N THR A 291 -5.45 11.58 15.17
CA THR A 291 -5.31 10.21 15.65
C THR A 291 -5.16 9.28 14.45
N MET A 292 -4.08 8.50 14.41
CA MET A 292 -3.86 7.51 13.36
C MET A 292 -5.00 6.49 13.35
N CYS A 293 -5.54 6.20 12.17
CA CYS A 293 -6.52 5.13 12.00
C CYS A 293 -5.81 3.77 12.03
N ASN A 294 -6.48 2.73 12.52
CA ASN A 294 -5.93 1.38 12.46
C ASN A 294 -6.20 0.72 11.10
N ALA A 295 -5.43 -0.32 10.76
CA ALA A 295 -5.50 -0.99 9.47
C ALA A 295 -6.91 -1.48 9.09
N HIS A 296 -7.65 -2.02 10.07
CA HIS A 296 -8.99 -2.57 9.83
C HIS A 296 -10.02 -1.46 9.53
N GLU A 297 -9.98 -0.35 10.29
CA GLU A 297 -10.84 0.82 10.05
C GLU A 297 -10.61 1.39 8.64
N ILE A 298 -9.35 1.48 8.21
CA ILE A 298 -8.98 2.03 6.90
C ILE A 298 -9.46 1.09 5.79
N GLU A 299 -9.16 -0.20 5.91
CA GLU A 299 -9.56 -1.23 4.95
C GLU A 299 -11.10 -1.22 4.74
N ASP A 300 -11.88 -1.17 5.83
CA ASP A 300 -13.34 -1.12 5.76
C ASP A 300 -13.88 0.19 5.18
N ALA A 301 -13.21 1.31 5.42
CA ALA A 301 -13.59 2.60 4.85
C ALA A 301 -13.32 2.63 3.34
N ILE A 302 -12.14 2.17 2.90
CA ILE A 302 -11.77 2.04 1.49
C ILE A 302 -12.77 1.15 0.75
N LYS A 303 -13.04 -0.07 1.27
CA LYS A 303 -14.03 -1.01 0.70
C LYS A 303 -15.39 -0.37 0.43
N ARG A 304 -15.86 0.49 1.34
CA ARG A 304 -17.15 1.19 1.20
C ARG A 304 -17.10 2.33 0.18
N SER A 305 -15.97 3.03 0.10
CA SER A 305 -15.78 4.21 -0.74
C SER A 305 -15.46 3.89 -2.22
N THR A 306 -14.82 2.75 -2.49
CA THR A 306 -14.36 2.35 -3.83
C THR A 306 -14.83 0.95 -4.18
N LYS A 307 -16.12 0.81 -4.58
CA LYS A 307 -16.73 -0.48 -4.94
C LYS A 307 -15.99 -1.21 -6.07
N SER A 308 -15.49 -0.49 -7.09
CA SER A 308 -14.73 -1.03 -8.24
C SER A 308 -13.34 -1.52 -7.85
N VAL A 309 -12.57 -0.71 -7.11
CA VAL A 309 -11.18 -1.04 -6.73
C VAL A 309 -11.11 -2.28 -5.89
N TYR A 310 -12.02 -2.44 -4.93
CA TYR A 310 -12.01 -3.62 -4.09
C TYR A 310 -12.48 -4.86 -4.86
N SER A 311 -13.47 -4.70 -5.75
CA SER A 311 -13.84 -5.81 -6.65
C SER A 311 -12.71 -6.16 -7.60
N ASP A 312 -11.94 -5.20 -8.12
CA ASP A 312 -10.84 -5.43 -9.05
C ASP A 312 -9.57 -5.91 -8.36
N TYR A 313 -9.32 -5.50 -7.12
CA TYR A 313 -8.27 -6.05 -6.24
C TYR A 313 -8.58 -7.50 -5.84
N ILE A 314 -9.84 -7.80 -5.48
CA ILE A 314 -10.29 -9.19 -5.27
C ILE A 314 -10.29 -9.98 -6.58
N ASN A 315 -10.71 -9.39 -7.69
CA ASN A 315 -10.75 -10.06 -8.99
C ASN A 315 -9.35 -10.27 -9.56
N ALA A 316 -8.38 -9.40 -9.26
CA ALA A 316 -6.95 -9.62 -9.54
C ALA A 316 -6.38 -10.75 -8.67
N LYS A 317 -7.01 -11.05 -7.52
CA LYS A 317 -6.78 -12.25 -6.70
C LYS A 317 -7.57 -13.49 -7.15
N LYS A 318 -8.48 -13.41 -8.14
CA LYS A 318 -8.90 -14.64 -8.83
C LYS A 318 -7.70 -15.11 -9.64
N HIS A 319 -6.91 -15.98 -9.03
CA HIS A 319 -5.88 -16.69 -9.75
C HIS A 319 -6.51 -17.29 -11.01
N ALA A 320 -5.86 -17.06 -12.15
CA ALA A 320 -6.20 -17.78 -13.37
C ALA A 320 -6.27 -19.28 -13.01
N PRO A 321 -7.28 -20.02 -13.52
CA PRO A 321 -7.43 -21.42 -13.14
C PRO A 321 -6.13 -22.16 -13.42
N ILE A 322 -5.67 -22.93 -12.44
CA ILE A 322 -4.48 -23.74 -12.59
C ILE A 322 -4.84 -24.87 -13.55
N ILE A 323 -4.23 -24.83 -14.73
CA ILE A 323 -4.44 -25.85 -15.75
C ILE A 323 -3.52 -27.04 -15.44
N VAL A 324 -4.13 -28.17 -15.14
CA VAL A 324 -3.47 -29.45 -14.89
C VAL A 324 -3.68 -30.30 -16.13
N ALA A 325 -2.72 -30.29 -17.06
CA ALA A 325 -2.85 -30.99 -18.33
C ALA A 325 -1.84 -32.14 -18.46
N LEU A 326 -2.31 -33.29 -18.96
CA LEU A 326 -1.46 -34.41 -19.33
C LEU A 326 -1.96 -35.01 -20.65
N ASP A 327 -1.04 -35.17 -21.60
CA ASP A 327 -1.32 -35.79 -22.89
C ASP A 327 -0.63 -37.15 -22.95
N PHE A 328 -1.40 -38.22 -22.74
CA PHE A 328 -0.85 -39.57 -22.78
C PHE A 328 -0.26 -39.92 -24.16
N GLY A 329 -0.66 -39.24 -25.24
CA GLY A 329 -0.09 -39.43 -26.57
C GLY A 329 1.35 -38.93 -26.75
N LYS A 330 1.82 -38.05 -25.85
CA LYS A 330 3.10 -37.34 -26.00
C LYS A 330 3.98 -37.41 -24.76
N ASP A 331 3.37 -37.40 -23.58
CA ASP A 331 4.06 -37.17 -22.31
C ASP A 331 4.51 -38.47 -21.62
N ILE A 332 4.15 -39.65 -22.14
CA ILE A 332 4.52 -40.96 -21.54
C ILE A 332 6.05 -41.16 -21.44
N THR A 333 6.83 -40.52 -22.32
CA THR A 333 8.30 -40.66 -22.36
C THR A 333 9.05 -39.65 -21.48
N ALA A 334 8.35 -38.66 -20.90
CA ALA A 334 8.97 -37.65 -20.05
C ALA A 334 9.05 -38.16 -18.61
N LYS A 335 10.24 -38.58 -18.15
CA LYS A 335 10.50 -38.75 -16.71
C LYS A 335 10.45 -37.38 -16.06
N GLY A 336 9.29 -37.01 -15.50
CA GLY A 336 9.14 -35.76 -14.76
C GLY A 336 10.04 -35.73 -13.54
N GLU A 337 10.72 -34.61 -13.31
CA GLU A 337 11.34 -34.34 -12.02
C GLU A 337 10.25 -34.20 -10.94
N ILE A 338 10.54 -34.73 -9.75
CA ILE A 338 9.68 -34.53 -8.57
C ILE A 338 9.72 -33.05 -8.21
N SER A 339 8.56 -32.40 -8.16
CA SER A 339 8.46 -30.96 -7.94
C SER A 339 9.00 -30.52 -6.58
N PHE A 340 9.26 -29.21 -6.46
CA PHE A 340 9.61 -28.47 -5.23
C PHE A 340 8.66 -28.74 -4.03
N ILE A 341 7.45 -29.27 -4.27
CA ILE A 341 6.55 -29.76 -3.22
C ILE A 341 7.21 -30.90 -2.43
N GLY A 342 8.04 -31.73 -3.05
CA GLY A 342 8.80 -32.77 -2.35
C GLY A 342 9.72 -32.18 -1.29
N ASP A 343 10.44 -31.10 -1.60
CA ASP A 343 11.37 -30.43 -0.70
C ASP A 343 10.67 -29.75 0.49
N LEU A 344 9.48 -29.20 0.26
CA LEU A 344 8.61 -28.63 1.29
C LEU A 344 8.17 -29.66 2.34
N MET A 345 8.09 -30.94 1.98
CA MET A 345 7.38 -31.97 2.74
C MET A 345 8.30 -32.88 3.57
N HIS A 346 9.46 -32.39 4.02
CA HIS A 346 10.42 -33.20 4.78
C HIS A 346 10.45 -32.93 6.31
N GLY A 347 9.60 -32.05 6.82
CA GLY A 347 9.56 -31.68 8.25
C GLY A 347 8.41 -32.32 9.03
N GLU A 348 8.68 -32.86 10.24
CA GLU A 348 7.64 -33.40 11.14
C GLU A 348 6.53 -32.38 11.47
N ASN A 349 6.88 -31.10 11.41
CA ASN A 349 6.00 -29.97 11.63
C ASN A 349 4.91 -29.83 10.55
N LEU A 350 5.07 -30.42 9.36
CA LEU A 350 4.15 -30.32 8.23
C LEU A 350 3.33 -31.60 7.99
N ARG A 351 3.37 -32.56 8.91
CA ARG A 351 2.85 -33.94 8.73
C ARG A 351 1.43 -34.05 8.17
N PHE A 352 0.50 -33.16 8.56
CA PHE A 352 -0.88 -33.21 8.04
C PHE A 352 -1.02 -32.72 6.61
N ILE A 353 -0.14 -31.79 6.23
CA ILE A 353 -0.05 -31.24 4.88
C ILE A 353 0.69 -32.24 3.98
N GLU A 354 1.71 -32.93 4.50
CA GLU A 354 2.47 -33.99 3.81
C GLU A 354 1.67 -35.28 3.62
N ARG A 355 0.78 -35.66 4.54
CA ARG A 355 0.12 -36.98 4.55
C ARG A 355 -0.41 -37.46 3.18
N PRO A 356 -1.10 -36.63 2.37
CA PRO A 356 -1.54 -37.05 1.02
C PRO A 356 -0.39 -37.32 0.05
N TYR A 357 0.73 -36.60 0.16
CA TYR A 357 1.93 -36.85 -0.63
C TYR A 357 2.56 -38.20 -0.27
N GLY A 358 2.60 -38.54 1.03
CA GLY A 358 3.05 -39.85 1.48
C GLY A 358 2.17 -40.99 0.95
N LEU A 359 0.85 -40.80 0.96
CA LEU A 359 -0.09 -41.75 0.35
C LEU A 359 0.15 -41.90 -1.16
N PHE A 360 0.27 -40.78 -1.87
CA PHE A 360 0.58 -40.74 -3.29
C PHE A 360 1.86 -41.52 -3.62
N LYS A 361 2.96 -41.26 -2.90
CA LYS A 361 4.24 -41.97 -3.09
C LYS A 361 4.12 -43.48 -2.85
N SER A 362 3.27 -43.89 -1.91
CA SER A 362 3.09 -45.31 -1.59
C SER A 362 2.41 -46.12 -2.70
N LEU A 363 1.75 -45.45 -3.67
CA LEU A 363 1.14 -46.12 -4.83
C LEU A 363 2.18 -46.65 -5.83
N ASN A 364 3.41 -46.13 -5.78
CA ASN A 364 4.53 -46.54 -6.66
C ASN A 364 4.19 -46.47 -8.16
N GLU A 365 3.49 -45.41 -8.56
CA GLU A 365 3.10 -45.12 -9.94
C GLU A 365 4.15 -44.27 -10.67
N GLN A 366 4.14 -44.31 -12.00
CA GLN A 366 5.02 -43.47 -12.81
C GLN A 366 4.51 -42.03 -12.81
N ILE A 367 5.38 -41.07 -12.50
CA ILE A 367 5.05 -39.64 -12.58
C ILE A 367 4.97 -39.23 -14.05
N GLY A 368 3.78 -38.80 -14.47
CA GLY A 368 3.50 -38.32 -15.82
C GLY A 368 3.65 -36.83 -16.01
N GLY A 369 3.49 -36.06 -14.92
CA GLY A 369 3.62 -34.61 -14.97
C GLY A 369 3.54 -34.00 -13.59
N SER A 370 4.12 -32.82 -13.42
CA SER A 370 4.05 -32.07 -12.18
C SER A 370 4.07 -30.58 -12.46
N GLY A 371 3.62 -29.82 -11.48
CA GLY A 371 3.71 -28.38 -11.48
C GLY A 371 3.81 -27.86 -10.05
N MET A 372 3.71 -26.54 -9.92
CA MET A 372 3.88 -25.85 -8.64
C MET A 372 2.87 -26.28 -7.57
N ASN A 373 1.66 -26.69 -7.99
CA ASN A 373 0.51 -26.99 -7.14
C ASN A 373 -0.12 -28.36 -7.46
N TYR A 374 0.53 -29.19 -8.29
CA TYR A 374 -0.02 -30.50 -8.64
C TYR A 374 1.05 -31.53 -9.02
N ILE A 375 0.71 -32.81 -8.88
CA ILE A 375 1.46 -33.96 -9.37
C ILE A 375 0.47 -34.94 -9.98
N ILE A 376 0.80 -35.52 -11.13
CA ILE A 376 0.00 -36.57 -11.78
C ILE A 376 0.89 -37.80 -11.98
N SER A 377 0.38 -38.96 -11.60
CA SER A 377 0.96 -40.26 -11.89
C SER A 377 -0.05 -41.19 -12.55
N PHE A 378 0.44 -42.28 -13.13
CA PHE A 378 -0.38 -43.30 -13.75
C PHE A 378 0.29 -44.67 -13.71
N THR A 379 -0.50 -45.73 -13.93
CA THR A 379 -0.01 -47.09 -14.17
C THR A 379 -0.12 -47.42 -15.66
N GLY A 380 0.98 -47.81 -16.30
CA GLY A 380 1.01 -48.31 -17.68
C GLY A 380 2.43 -48.50 -18.17
N ASP A 381 2.69 -49.53 -18.99
CA ASP A 381 3.89 -49.59 -19.84
C ASP A 381 3.78 -48.53 -20.95
N GLU A 382 4.84 -48.31 -21.73
CA GLU A 382 5.03 -47.25 -22.75
C GLU A 382 3.89 -47.08 -23.80
N ASN A 383 2.81 -47.86 -23.74
CA ASN A 383 1.67 -47.88 -24.64
C ASN A 383 0.41 -47.20 -24.05
N ILE A 384 -0.13 -46.21 -24.77
CA ILE A 384 -1.28 -45.36 -24.39
C ILE A 384 -2.56 -46.16 -24.05
N ASN A 385 -2.72 -47.36 -24.64
CA ASN A 385 -3.92 -48.17 -24.46
C ASN A 385 -4.01 -48.89 -23.09
N ASP A 386 -2.92 -48.92 -22.32
CA ASP A 386 -2.78 -49.67 -21.06
C ASP A 386 -2.89 -48.79 -19.81
N ILE A 387 -3.39 -47.56 -19.94
CA ILE A 387 -3.59 -46.67 -18.79
C ILE A 387 -4.82 -47.11 -18.00
N ASP A 388 -4.57 -47.94 -16.99
CA ASP A 388 -5.59 -48.50 -16.12
C ASP A 388 -5.85 -47.62 -14.89
N ARG A 389 -4.87 -46.82 -14.46
CA ARG A 389 -5.00 -45.94 -13.29
C ARG A 389 -4.33 -44.60 -13.51
N VAL A 390 -4.95 -43.54 -13.02
CA VAL A 390 -4.39 -42.19 -12.99
C VAL A 390 -4.62 -41.60 -11.60
N THR A 391 -3.56 -41.11 -10.97
CA THR A 391 -3.63 -40.40 -9.70
C THR A 391 -3.23 -38.95 -9.89
N ILE A 392 -4.05 -38.03 -9.40
CA ILE A 392 -3.78 -36.58 -9.44
C ILE A 392 -3.78 -36.07 -8.01
N LEU A 393 -2.70 -35.43 -7.61
CA LEU A 393 -2.55 -34.79 -6.31
C LEU A 393 -2.48 -33.27 -6.50
N LEU A 394 -3.37 -32.54 -5.84
CA LEU A 394 -3.51 -31.08 -5.93
C LEU A 394 -3.26 -30.42 -4.57
N TYR A 395 -2.51 -29.33 -4.57
CA TYR A 395 -2.20 -28.53 -3.39
C TYR A 395 -2.66 -27.09 -3.59
N ASN A 396 -3.54 -26.60 -2.71
CA ASN A 396 -3.87 -25.19 -2.64
C ASN A 396 -2.96 -24.47 -1.63
N ILE A 397 -1.70 -24.30 -1.98
CA ILE A 397 -0.72 -23.57 -1.16
C ILE A 397 -0.06 -22.53 -2.07
N GLY A 398 -0.23 -21.25 -1.76
CA GLY A 398 0.41 -20.17 -2.51
C GLY A 398 1.91 -20.09 -2.23
N GLU A 399 2.64 -19.33 -3.05
CA GLU A 399 4.10 -19.22 -2.94
C GLU A 399 4.55 -18.55 -1.64
N ASP A 400 3.79 -17.57 -1.15
CA ASP A 400 4.07 -16.90 0.12
C ASP A 400 3.84 -17.84 1.30
N GLU A 401 2.74 -18.61 1.30
CA GLU A 401 2.47 -19.60 2.34
C GLU A 401 3.49 -20.72 2.35
N LYS A 402 3.98 -21.16 1.18
CA LYS A 402 5.06 -22.16 1.12
C LYS A 402 6.29 -21.66 1.87
N ARG A 403 6.70 -20.40 1.64
CA ARG A 403 7.85 -19.81 2.32
C ARG A 403 7.61 -19.72 3.82
N ASP A 404 6.45 -19.23 4.23
CA ASP A 404 6.10 -19.08 5.64
C ASP A 404 6.06 -20.45 6.35
N LEU A 405 5.52 -21.48 5.69
CA LEU A 405 5.49 -22.85 6.18
C LEU A 405 6.89 -23.46 6.31
N ILE A 406 7.81 -23.17 5.39
CA ILE A 406 9.21 -23.62 5.47
C ILE A 406 9.93 -22.94 6.64
N MET A 407 9.69 -21.64 6.86
CA MET A 407 10.35 -20.87 7.92
C MET A 407 9.73 -21.10 9.30
N ALA A 408 8.56 -21.73 9.40
CA ALA A 408 7.88 -21.94 10.66
C ALA A 408 8.58 -22.99 11.53
N GLU A 409 9.16 -22.54 12.64
CA GLU A 409 9.83 -23.40 13.62
C GLU A 409 8.84 -24.00 14.64
N LYS A 410 7.68 -23.37 14.83
CA LYS A 410 6.68 -23.74 15.85
C LYS A 410 5.32 -24.08 15.25
N LYS A 411 4.62 -25.03 15.86
CA LYS A 411 3.28 -25.48 15.44
C LYS A 411 2.24 -24.35 15.47
N GLU A 412 2.37 -23.41 16.40
CA GLU A 412 1.49 -22.24 16.51
C GLU A 412 1.60 -21.31 15.29
N GLN A 413 2.81 -21.15 14.72
CA GLN A 413 3.02 -20.36 13.51
C GLN A 413 2.35 -21.05 12.31
N ILE A 414 2.51 -22.37 12.20
CA ILE A 414 1.87 -23.17 11.15
C ILE A 414 0.35 -23.09 11.24
N LEU A 415 -0.19 -23.16 12.46
CA LEU A 415 -1.62 -23.00 12.70
C LEU A 415 -2.11 -21.61 12.28
N ASP A 416 -1.35 -20.56 12.58
CA ASP A 416 -1.69 -19.19 12.21
C ASP A 416 -1.72 -19.01 10.68
N ILE A 417 -0.71 -19.53 9.98
CA ILE A 417 -0.65 -19.55 8.50
C ILE A 417 -1.86 -20.30 7.92
N CYS A 418 -2.14 -21.52 8.40
CA CYS A 418 -3.29 -22.32 7.96
C CYS A 418 -4.64 -21.63 8.23
N THR A 419 -4.74 -20.85 9.30
CA THR A 419 -5.98 -20.18 9.70
C THR A 419 -6.23 -18.90 8.90
N LYS A 420 -5.16 -18.13 8.61
CA LYS A 420 -5.25 -16.84 7.94
C LYS A 420 -5.44 -16.95 6.43
N ASN A 421 -4.96 -18.03 5.80
CA ASN A 421 -5.13 -18.20 4.36
C ASN A 421 -6.60 -18.48 3.98
N ASP A 422 -7.15 -17.62 3.13
CA ASP A 422 -8.48 -17.73 2.54
C ASP A 422 -8.45 -17.78 1.00
N ASP A 423 -7.26 -17.97 0.41
CA ASP A 423 -7.08 -17.96 -1.04
C ASP A 423 -7.83 -19.13 -1.68
N ALA A 424 -8.52 -18.82 -2.78
CA ALA A 424 -9.32 -19.77 -3.53
C ALA A 424 -8.71 -20.02 -4.91
N HIS A 425 -8.37 -21.28 -5.19
CA HIS A 425 -7.91 -21.70 -6.50
C HIS A 425 -8.88 -22.65 -7.17
N GLU A 426 -9.05 -22.46 -8.47
CA GLU A 426 -9.73 -23.38 -9.36
C GLU A 426 -8.71 -24.19 -10.14
N PHE A 427 -8.85 -25.51 -10.12
CA PHE A 427 -8.05 -26.44 -10.89
C PHE A 427 -8.89 -27.00 -12.04
N LEU A 428 -8.40 -26.82 -13.26
CA LEU A 428 -8.97 -27.40 -14.47
C LEU A 428 -8.06 -28.51 -14.97
N ILE A 429 -8.50 -29.74 -14.78
CA ILE A 429 -7.75 -30.94 -15.13
C ILE A 429 -8.17 -31.39 -16.53
N LYS A 430 -7.20 -31.61 -17.40
CA LYS A 430 -7.39 -32.03 -18.79
C LYS A 430 -6.49 -33.22 -19.10
N LEU A 431 -7.07 -34.41 -19.13
CA LEU A 431 -6.39 -35.63 -19.55
C LEU A 431 -6.75 -35.90 -21.01
N LYS A 432 -5.75 -35.98 -21.89
CA LYS A 432 -5.92 -36.26 -23.32
C LYS A 432 -5.41 -37.63 -23.70
N ASN A 433 -5.95 -38.18 -24.78
CA ASN A 433 -5.69 -39.55 -25.24
C ASN A 433 -6.03 -40.61 -24.17
N ILE A 434 -7.13 -40.42 -23.44
CA ILE A 434 -7.65 -41.38 -22.45
C ILE A 434 -9.06 -41.84 -22.84
N THR A 435 -9.28 -43.16 -22.88
CA THR A 435 -10.57 -43.73 -23.29
C THR A 435 -10.99 -44.89 -22.40
N GLY A 436 -12.23 -44.84 -21.92
CA GLY A 436 -12.82 -45.88 -21.08
C GLY A 436 -13.76 -45.30 -20.02
N SER A 437 -14.30 -46.19 -19.19
CA SER A 437 -15.04 -45.83 -17.98
C SER A 437 -14.13 -46.01 -16.76
N PHE A 438 -14.19 -45.06 -15.85
CA PHE A 438 -13.34 -45.00 -14.66
C PHE A 438 -14.19 -44.79 -13.41
N GLU A 439 -13.87 -45.51 -12.34
CA GLU A 439 -14.26 -45.14 -11.00
C GLU A 439 -13.41 -43.94 -10.58
N ILE A 440 -14.06 -42.87 -10.11
CA ILE A 440 -13.37 -41.68 -9.59
C ILE A 440 -13.54 -41.64 -8.07
N THR A 441 -12.43 -41.60 -7.35
CA THR A 441 -12.41 -41.35 -5.90
C THR A 441 -11.70 -40.04 -5.62
N ARG A 442 -12.36 -39.12 -4.91
CA ARG A 442 -11.78 -37.85 -4.47
C ARG A 442 -11.59 -37.87 -2.97
N TYR A 443 -10.35 -37.80 -2.55
CA TYR A 443 -9.94 -37.65 -1.15
C TYR A 443 -9.57 -36.19 -0.92
N LYS A 444 -10.26 -35.48 -0.02
CA LYS A 444 -10.06 -34.05 0.21
C LYS A 444 -9.80 -33.73 1.67
N LEU A 445 -8.68 -33.08 1.94
CA LEU A 445 -8.38 -32.41 3.20
C LEU A 445 -8.64 -30.91 3.02
N SER A 446 -9.71 -30.40 3.61
CA SER A 446 -10.01 -28.97 3.61
C SER A 446 -9.12 -28.22 4.61
N ARG A 447 -9.15 -26.88 4.52
CA ARG A 447 -8.52 -26.01 5.51
C ARG A 447 -8.98 -26.35 6.92
N GLU A 448 -10.28 -26.58 7.11
CA GLU A 448 -10.87 -26.90 8.40
C GLU A 448 -10.29 -28.21 8.95
N ASN A 449 -10.10 -29.24 8.12
CA ASN A 449 -9.46 -30.48 8.54
C ASN A 449 -8.02 -30.25 9.03
N ILE A 450 -7.23 -29.49 8.26
CA ILE A 450 -5.82 -29.21 8.56
C ILE A 450 -5.69 -28.35 9.83
N VAL A 451 -6.51 -27.29 9.94
CA VAL A 451 -6.56 -26.41 11.12
C VAL A 451 -6.97 -27.17 12.37
N ALA A 452 -8.00 -28.02 12.29
CA ALA A 452 -8.43 -28.86 13.41
C ALA A 452 -7.29 -29.79 13.88
N ALA A 453 -6.57 -30.39 12.92
CA ALA A 453 -5.46 -31.29 13.20
C ALA A 453 -4.31 -30.59 13.93
N TYR A 454 -3.89 -29.40 13.50
CA TYR A 454 -2.85 -28.62 14.20
C TYR A 454 -3.32 -28.12 15.57
N ARG A 455 -4.59 -27.71 15.71
CA ARG A 455 -5.15 -27.32 17.02
C ARG A 455 -5.07 -28.46 18.03
N GLU A 456 -5.42 -29.69 17.63
CA GLU A 456 -5.31 -30.85 18.51
C GLU A 456 -3.85 -31.13 18.87
N LEU A 457 -2.93 -31.02 17.91
CA LEU A 457 -1.51 -31.32 18.13
C LEU A 457 -0.83 -30.32 19.08
N ILE A 458 -1.22 -29.05 19.05
CA ILE A 458 -0.76 -28.02 20.01
C ILE A 458 -1.37 -28.28 21.39
N ARG A 459 -2.66 -28.65 21.46
CA ARG A 459 -3.41 -28.83 22.70
C ARG A 459 -3.12 -30.13 23.43
N ALA A 460 -2.68 -31.18 22.73
CA ALA A 460 -2.33 -32.47 23.31
C ALA A 460 -1.20 -32.39 24.36
N SER A 461 -0.53 -31.24 24.52
CA SER A 461 0.39 -30.97 25.61
C SER A 461 -0.28 -30.69 26.98
N GLY A 462 -1.62 -30.61 27.06
CA GLY A 462 -2.36 -30.42 28.31
C GLY A 462 -3.75 -31.09 28.34
N ILE A 463 -3.98 -31.93 29.36
CA ILE A 463 -5.23 -32.63 29.78
C ILE A 463 -6.46 -32.37 28.90
N ALA A 464 -6.68 -33.23 27.89
CA ALA A 464 -7.87 -33.20 27.04
C ALA A 464 -9.03 -34.02 27.66
N GLU A 465 -10.25 -33.47 27.61
CA GLU A 465 -11.49 -34.17 27.96
C GLU A 465 -11.87 -35.16 26.84
N ARG A 466 -12.19 -36.43 27.17
CA ARG A 466 -12.47 -37.51 26.19
C ARG A 466 -13.48 -37.12 25.09
N ARG A 467 -14.52 -36.34 25.43
CA ARG A 467 -15.54 -35.89 24.47
C ARG A 467 -14.99 -34.90 23.42
N ARG A 468 -14.07 -34.04 23.81
CA ARG A 468 -13.45 -33.05 22.91
C ARG A 468 -12.44 -33.68 21.97
N SER A 469 -11.62 -34.62 22.47
CA SER A 469 -10.70 -35.38 21.61
C SER A 469 -11.46 -36.18 20.54
N LEU A 470 -12.62 -36.72 20.90
CA LEU A 470 -13.49 -37.42 19.94
C LEU A 470 -14.04 -36.49 18.84
N LEU A 471 -14.48 -35.28 19.19
CA LEU A 471 -14.92 -34.28 18.20
C LEU A 471 -13.77 -33.82 17.30
N SER A 472 -12.61 -33.52 17.89
CA SER A 472 -11.43 -33.10 17.12
C SER A 472 -10.97 -34.19 16.15
N ASN A 473 -10.94 -35.45 16.60
CA ASN A 473 -10.61 -36.58 15.72
C ASN A 473 -11.52 -36.64 14.50
N TRP A 474 -12.84 -36.42 14.66
CA TRP A 474 -13.77 -36.38 13.53
C TRP A 474 -13.53 -35.19 12.59
N GLU A 475 -13.19 -34.02 13.13
CA GLU A 475 -12.84 -32.85 12.32
C GLU A 475 -11.56 -33.05 11.50
N THR A 476 -10.64 -33.92 11.92
CA THR A 476 -9.43 -34.25 11.14
C THR A 476 -9.66 -35.22 9.99
N ILE A 477 -10.86 -35.83 9.89
CA ILE A 477 -11.13 -36.85 8.87
C ILE A 477 -11.33 -36.18 7.51
N PRO A 478 -10.61 -36.62 6.46
CA PRO A 478 -10.78 -36.14 5.09
C PRO A 478 -12.16 -36.50 4.54
N ASN A 479 -12.71 -35.63 3.69
CA ASN A 479 -13.90 -35.95 2.93
C ASN A 479 -13.55 -36.92 1.77
N ILE A 480 -14.36 -37.96 1.57
CA ILE A 480 -14.15 -38.94 0.50
C ILE A 480 -15.43 -39.02 -0.34
N GLU A 481 -15.30 -38.69 -1.62
CA GLU A 481 -16.38 -38.78 -2.61
C GLU A 481 -16.03 -39.85 -3.65
N ARG A 482 -17.03 -40.62 -4.08
CA ARG A 482 -16.88 -41.65 -5.12
C ARG A 482 -17.92 -41.47 -6.22
N GLY A 483 -17.54 -41.79 -7.45
CA GLY A 483 -18.43 -41.76 -8.59
C GLY A 483 -17.86 -42.52 -9.78
N THR A 484 -18.47 -42.34 -10.94
CA THR A 484 -17.97 -42.89 -12.20
C THR A 484 -17.93 -41.80 -13.26
N VAL A 485 -16.93 -41.87 -14.14
CA VAL A 485 -16.76 -40.97 -15.28
C VAL A 485 -16.41 -41.79 -16.52
N SER A 486 -16.79 -41.33 -17.71
CA SER A 486 -16.41 -41.96 -18.96
C SER A 486 -15.76 -40.93 -19.88
N ALA A 487 -14.73 -41.37 -20.59
CA ALA A 487 -13.95 -40.54 -21.49
C ALA A 487 -13.89 -41.17 -22.88
N VAL A 488 -14.04 -40.33 -23.90
CA VAL A 488 -13.74 -40.67 -25.30
C VAL A 488 -12.70 -39.66 -25.73
N ASP A 489 -11.45 -40.11 -25.82
CA ASP A 489 -10.26 -39.30 -26.13
C ASP A 489 -9.85 -38.28 -25.05
N ASN A 490 -10.79 -37.55 -24.44
CA ASN A 490 -10.48 -36.52 -23.43
C ASN A 490 -11.34 -36.68 -22.18
N LEU A 491 -10.72 -36.49 -21.01
CA LEU A 491 -11.40 -36.37 -19.72
C LEU A 491 -11.09 -35.01 -19.10
N ASN A 492 -12.14 -34.24 -18.82
CA ASN A 492 -12.02 -32.95 -18.12
C ASN A 492 -12.61 -33.06 -16.73
N LEU A 493 -11.84 -32.68 -15.71
CA LEU A 493 -12.29 -32.61 -14.32
C LEU A 493 -12.07 -31.20 -13.78
N ARG A 494 -12.87 -30.84 -12.78
CA ARG A 494 -12.75 -29.57 -12.06
C ARG A 494 -12.57 -29.84 -10.57
N SER A 495 -11.74 -29.04 -9.92
CA SER A 495 -11.72 -28.92 -8.46
C SER A 495 -11.63 -27.45 -8.06
N THR A 496 -12.30 -27.11 -6.95
CA THR A 496 -12.18 -25.80 -6.30
C THR A 496 -11.72 -26.01 -4.87
N MET A 497 -10.72 -25.25 -4.45
CA MET A 497 -10.07 -25.38 -3.15
C MET A 497 -9.92 -23.99 -2.55
N THR A 498 -10.11 -23.90 -1.23
CA THR A 498 -10.09 -22.64 -0.47
C THR A 498 -9.25 -22.82 0.77
N GLY A 499 -8.35 -21.88 1.04
CA GLY A 499 -7.38 -22.04 2.12
C GLY A 499 -6.35 -23.13 1.83
N ILE A 500 -5.37 -23.28 2.71
CA ILE A 500 -4.44 -24.42 2.65
C ILE A 500 -5.23 -25.72 2.69
N SER A 501 -5.21 -26.45 1.59
CA SER A 501 -5.99 -27.68 1.40
C SER A 501 -5.32 -28.59 0.37
N VAL A 502 -5.70 -29.87 0.38
CA VAL A 502 -5.14 -30.91 -0.49
C VAL A 502 -6.26 -31.77 -1.04
N GLU A 503 -6.23 -32.10 -2.33
CA GLU A 503 -7.15 -33.05 -2.95
C GLU A 503 -6.37 -34.09 -3.76
N MET A 504 -6.66 -35.36 -3.52
CA MET A 504 -6.14 -36.49 -4.29
C MET A 504 -7.29 -37.15 -5.04
N ILE A 505 -7.17 -37.23 -6.36
CA ILE A 505 -8.15 -37.78 -7.27
C ILE A 505 -7.57 -39.07 -7.84
N LEU A 506 -8.23 -40.18 -7.59
CA LEU A 506 -7.91 -41.50 -8.12
C LEU A 506 -8.89 -41.81 -9.24
N LEU A 507 -8.38 -42.21 -10.40
CA LEU A 507 -9.16 -42.70 -11.53
C LEU A 507 -8.74 -44.14 -11.79
N ASP A 508 -9.63 -45.08 -11.52
CA ASP A 508 -9.41 -46.51 -11.72
C ASP A 508 -10.30 -47.02 -12.86
N ARG A 509 -9.70 -47.59 -13.91
CA ARG A 509 -10.45 -48.09 -15.07
C ARG A 509 -11.37 -49.25 -14.65
N ILE A 510 -12.63 -49.16 -15.05
CA ILE A 510 -13.62 -50.21 -14.86
C ILE A 510 -13.38 -51.26 -15.95
N LYS A 511 -13.11 -52.50 -15.53
CA LYS A 511 -12.89 -53.64 -16.42
C LYS A 511 -14.17 -54.24 -16.96
#